data_AF-A0A381U2H4-F1
#
_entry.id   AF-A0A381U2H4-F1
#
_cell.length_a   1.000
_cell.length_b   1.000
_cell.length_c   1.000
_cell.angle_alpha   90.00
_cell.angle_beta   90.00
_cell.angle_gamma   90.00
#
_symmetry.space_group_name_H-M   'P 1'
#
loop_
_entity.id
_entity.type
_entity.pdbx_description
1 polymer ?
#
loop_
_entity_poly.entity_id
_entity_poly.type
_entity_poly.pdbx_seq_one_letter_code
_entity_poly.pdbx_strand_id
1 'polypeptide(L)'
;MILFLFFRTGDYRFYLAGWRSVLVVSCLSIIATFVLLNELIQSNFDIDYVAHYSSLQTPLIYKITALWAGQSGSLLFWLFILSIYCLIVLLQNRNKYTELMPWVILVLVSIQFFFLIITNFVTNPFSPTDANFIVANGNGLNPLLQNLTMAIHPPTLYLGYVGFSVPFAFAIAALVTGDTSPLWIRSIRRWTLVVWLFQSAGVILGGWWAYQELGWGGYWAWDPVENASFMPWLTGTAFLHSIIIQEKKDMLRIWNIVLIVLTFSLCIFGTFLTRSGVMSSVHSFTASNLGPLFLGYVFFILFSSIGLILYRRSDLRSERRIESFTSRESGFLFNNVIFVIICFAVFWGTIFPVISEAVTGTKITVGAPFFNMVNIPIGLFLLFMTGVGPMLVWRRTSKKAFVRNFSVPIAIGLVSLLGGLIIGIKGYVVISIALIGFVMSVLLEEFIRGIKSRRRVKNEPVLTALVSMVSKNR
;
A
#
# COMPACT_ATOMS: atom_id res chain seq x y z
N MET A 1 -3.79 26.79 10.11
CA MET A 1 -4.00 27.93 11.03
C MET A 1 -5.06 27.66 12.10
N ILE A 2 -6.31 27.34 11.74
CA ILE A 2 -7.42 27.19 12.71
C ILE A 2 -7.16 26.09 13.76
N LEU A 3 -6.68 24.91 13.35
CA LEU A 3 -6.34 23.83 14.29
C LEU A 3 -5.18 24.20 15.24
N PHE A 4 -4.27 25.07 14.82
CA PHE A 4 -3.21 25.57 15.71
C PHE A 4 -3.77 26.49 16.80
N LEU A 5 -4.76 27.33 16.45
CA LEU A 5 -5.48 28.13 17.45
C LEU A 5 -6.21 27.25 18.45
N PHE A 6 -6.82 26.13 18.01
CA PHE A 6 -7.40 25.14 18.90
C PHE A 6 -6.36 24.59 19.90
N PHE A 7 -5.20 24.13 19.42
CA PHE A 7 -4.16 23.60 20.32
C PHE A 7 -3.63 24.64 21.31
N ARG A 8 -3.60 25.91 20.93
CA ARG A 8 -3.12 26.99 21.82
C ARG A 8 -4.16 27.43 22.85
N THR A 9 -5.44 27.42 22.50
CA THR A 9 -6.52 28.03 23.32
C THR A 9 -7.41 27.01 24.03
N GLY A 10 -7.43 25.76 23.57
CA GLY A 10 -8.38 24.74 24.01
C GLY A 10 -9.83 24.99 23.57
N ASP A 11 -10.10 26.04 22.79
CA ASP A 11 -11.46 26.41 22.40
C ASP A 11 -12.00 25.49 21.29
N TYR A 12 -12.96 24.64 21.67
CA TYR A 12 -13.61 23.67 20.81
C TYR A 12 -14.23 24.26 19.54
N ARG A 13 -14.56 25.57 19.52
CA ARG A 13 -15.06 26.25 18.31
C ARG A 13 -14.03 26.25 17.20
N PHE A 14 -12.73 26.38 17.52
CA PHE A 14 -11.66 26.28 16.52
C PHE A 14 -11.53 24.86 15.99
N TYR A 15 -11.70 23.84 16.83
CA TYR A 15 -11.73 22.45 16.35
C TYR A 15 -12.88 22.23 15.36
N LEU A 16 -14.10 22.67 15.70
CA LEU A 16 -15.26 22.58 14.81
C LEU A 16 -15.07 23.36 13.51
N ALA A 17 -14.49 24.54 13.57
CA ALA A 17 -14.16 25.34 12.39
C ALA A 17 -13.15 24.61 11.50
N GLY A 18 -12.07 24.07 12.08
CA GLY A 18 -11.08 23.26 11.36
C GLY A 18 -11.73 22.04 10.70
N TRP A 19 -12.54 21.29 11.44
CA TRP A 19 -13.29 20.13 10.97
C TRP A 19 -14.18 20.48 9.76
N ARG A 20 -14.93 21.58 9.84
CA ARG A 20 -15.79 22.08 8.73
C ARG A 20 -14.97 22.52 7.52
N SER A 21 -13.82 23.18 7.73
CA SER A 21 -12.94 23.58 6.62
C SER A 21 -12.47 22.36 5.82
N VAL A 22 -12.11 21.26 6.48
CA VAL A 22 -11.70 20.03 5.78
C VAL A 22 -12.84 19.44 4.96
N LEU A 23 -14.07 19.45 5.49
CA LEU A 23 -15.24 19.02 4.73
C LEU A 23 -15.39 19.86 3.45
N VAL A 24 -15.34 21.18 3.58
CA VAL A 24 -15.52 22.10 2.44
C VAL A 24 -14.45 21.86 1.38
N VAL A 25 -13.18 21.81 1.77
CA VAL A 25 -12.05 21.57 0.85
C VAL A 25 -12.17 20.20 0.17
N SER A 26 -12.58 19.17 0.91
CA SER A 26 -12.79 17.83 0.37
C SER A 26 -13.95 17.81 -0.64
N CYS A 27 -15.07 18.45 -0.32
CA CYS A 27 -16.21 18.56 -1.24
C CYS A 27 -15.85 19.35 -2.51
N LEU A 28 -15.12 20.46 -2.39
CA LEU A 28 -14.67 21.25 -3.55
C LEU A 28 -13.71 20.46 -4.44
N SER A 29 -12.78 19.70 -3.85
CA SER A 29 -11.86 18.83 -4.60
C SER A 29 -12.62 17.72 -5.35
N ILE A 30 -13.68 17.19 -4.72
CA ILE A 30 -14.59 16.22 -5.34
C ILE A 30 -15.34 16.84 -6.50
N ILE A 31 -15.93 18.03 -6.31
CA ILE A 31 -16.64 18.75 -7.36
C ILE A 31 -15.70 19.05 -8.54
N ALA A 32 -14.49 19.55 -8.28
CA ALA A 32 -13.50 19.81 -9.32
C ALA A 32 -13.22 18.54 -10.15
N THR A 33 -13.08 17.38 -9.49
CA THR A 33 -12.85 16.11 -10.19
C THR A 33 -14.01 15.72 -11.10
N PHE A 34 -15.26 15.92 -10.65
CA PHE A 34 -16.45 15.69 -11.48
C PHE A 34 -16.60 16.70 -12.61
N VAL A 35 -16.16 17.95 -12.43
CA VAL A 35 -16.09 18.93 -13.51
C VAL A 35 -15.11 18.46 -14.58
N LEU A 36 -13.86 18.11 -14.23
CA LEU A 36 -12.90 17.60 -15.22
C LEU A 36 -13.41 16.36 -15.95
N LEU A 37 -14.07 15.45 -15.22
CA LEU A 37 -14.69 14.26 -15.82
C LEU A 37 -15.78 14.65 -16.83
N ASN A 38 -16.62 15.63 -16.51
CA ASN A 38 -17.62 16.15 -17.44
C ASN A 38 -16.95 16.73 -18.70
N GLU A 39 -15.89 17.52 -18.55
CA GLU A 39 -15.16 18.10 -19.69
C GLU A 39 -14.54 17.01 -20.60
N LEU A 40 -14.00 15.93 -20.00
CA LEU A 40 -13.48 14.79 -20.74
C LEU A 40 -14.57 14.03 -21.52
N ILE A 41 -15.75 13.85 -20.92
CA ILE A 41 -16.91 13.18 -21.53
C ILE A 41 -17.44 13.99 -22.71
N GLN A 42 -17.59 15.31 -22.52
CA GLN A 42 -18.04 16.24 -23.56
C GLN A 42 -16.97 16.50 -24.62
N SER A 43 -15.72 16.13 -24.35
CA SER A 43 -14.57 16.41 -25.21
C SER A 43 -14.40 17.92 -25.46
N ASN A 44 -14.47 18.71 -24.39
CA ASN A 44 -14.19 20.15 -24.46
C ASN A 44 -12.69 20.40 -24.68
N PHE A 45 -12.30 20.63 -25.93
CA PHE A 45 -10.90 20.79 -26.34
C PHE A 45 -10.31 22.17 -26.02
N ASP A 46 -11.06 23.07 -25.36
CA ASP A 46 -10.51 24.33 -24.83
C ASP A 46 -9.65 24.10 -23.57
N ILE A 47 -9.73 22.90 -22.97
CA ILE A 47 -8.90 22.47 -21.85
C ILE A 47 -7.78 21.56 -22.37
N ASP A 48 -6.54 21.93 -22.07
CA ASP A 48 -5.35 21.28 -22.61
C ASP A 48 -5.32 19.78 -22.31
N TYR A 49 -5.66 19.41 -21.07
CA TYR A 49 -5.72 18.02 -20.65
C TYR A 49 -6.76 17.21 -21.46
N VAL A 50 -7.91 17.81 -21.77
CA VAL A 50 -8.96 17.13 -22.54
C VAL A 50 -8.53 16.95 -23.99
N ALA A 51 -7.89 17.96 -24.59
CA ALA A 51 -7.33 17.89 -25.93
C ALA A 51 -6.27 16.79 -26.08
N HIS A 52 -5.47 16.54 -25.03
CA HIS A 52 -4.43 15.51 -25.05
C HIS A 52 -4.93 14.08 -24.81
N TYR A 53 -6.00 13.88 -24.04
CA TYR A 53 -6.41 12.55 -23.56
C TYR A 53 -7.81 12.10 -24.00
N SER A 54 -8.55 12.92 -24.76
CA SER A 54 -9.89 12.60 -25.27
C SER A 54 -10.01 12.98 -26.74
N SER A 55 -10.96 12.36 -27.45
CA SER A 55 -11.34 12.69 -28.82
C SER A 55 -12.82 12.41 -29.04
N LEU A 56 -13.40 12.91 -30.13
CA LEU A 56 -14.80 12.67 -30.49
C LEU A 56 -15.10 11.17 -30.70
N GLN A 57 -14.10 10.40 -31.12
CA GLN A 57 -14.22 8.96 -31.37
C GLN A 57 -13.90 8.11 -30.14
N THR A 58 -13.34 8.70 -29.07
CA THR A 58 -12.97 7.95 -27.86
C THR A 58 -14.24 7.38 -27.21
N PRO A 59 -14.36 6.05 -27.03
CA PRO A 59 -15.49 5.44 -26.35
C PRO A 59 -15.69 6.00 -24.93
N LEU A 60 -16.95 6.08 -24.47
CA LEU A 60 -17.30 6.70 -23.19
C LEU A 60 -16.49 6.15 -22.01
N ILE A 61 -16.30 4.83 -21.94
CA ILE A 61 -15.50 4.21 -20.87
C ILE A 61 -14.09 4.81 -20.85
N TYR A 62 -13.46 5.01 -22.01
CA TYR A 62 -12.10 5.54 -22.10
C TYR A 62 -12.01 7.06 -21.93
N LYS A 63 -13.11 7.79 -22.17
CA LYS A 63 -13.22 9.19 -21.73
C LYS A 63 -13.25 9.31 -20.21
N ILE A 64 -13.86 8.34 -19.51
CA ILE A 64 -13.80 8.27 -18.04
C ILE A 64 -12.38 7.90 -17.58
N THR A 65 -11.74 6.91 -18.23
CA THR A 65 -10.38 6.49 -17.84
C THR A 65 -9.31 7.55 -18.09
N ALA A 66 -9.55 8.44 -19.06
CA ALA A 66 -8.69 9.59 -19.32
C ALA A 66 -8.47 10.47 -18.07
N LEU A 67 -9.38 10.44 -17.09
CA LEU A 67 -9.24 11.16 -15.82
C LEU A 67 -7.93 10.82 -15.09
N TRP A 68 -7.47 9.57 -15.16
CA TRP A 68 -6.21 9.13 -14.53
C TRP A 68 -5.14 8.70 -15.53
N ALA A 69 -5.34 8.94 -16.82
CA ALA A 69 -4.40 8.56 -17.87
C ALA A 69 -3.22 9.53 -18.04
N GLY A 70 -3.34 10.76 -17.54
CA GLY A 70 -2.36 11.83 -17.67
C GLY A 70 -1.91 12.41 -16.35
N GLN A 71 -0.90 13.28 -16.38
CA GLN A 71 -0.24 13.77 -15.16
C GLN A 71 -1.15 14.57 -14.23
N SER A 72 -1.71 15.68 -14.72
CA SER A 72 -2.53 16.58 -13.91
C SER A 72 -3.85 15.95 -13.47
N GLY A 73 -4.54 15.23 -14.38
CA GLY A 73 -5.79 14.55 -14.06
C GLY A 73 -5.62 13.46 -12.99
N SER A 74 -4.59 12.61 -13.09
CA SER A 74 -4.36 11.57 -12.07
C SER A 74 -3.91 12.13 -10.72
N LEU A 75 -3.27 13.30 -10.67
CA LEU A 75 -2.99 14.01 -9.41
C LEU A 75 -4.24 14.62 -8.79
N LEU A 76 -5.16 15.12 -9.61
CA LEU A 76 -6.50 15.51 -9.14
C LEU A 76 -7.27 14.29 -8.63
N PHE A 77 -7.18 13.14 -9.32
CA PHE A 77 -7.78 11.88 -8.88
C PHE A 77 -7.17 11.34 -7.57
N TRP A 78 -5.86 11.55 -7.36
CA TRP A 78 -5.20 11.29 -6.07
C TRP A 78 -5.85 12.13 -4.95
N LEU A 79 -5.98 13.44 -5.20
CA LEU A 79 -6.60 14.39 -4.26
C LEU A 79 -8.08 14.07 -4.01
N PHE A 80 -8.81 13.60 -5.02
CA PHE A 80 -10.18 13.13 -4.93
C PHE A 80 -10.32 11.96 -3.94
N ILE A 81 -9.50 10.91 -4.10
CA ILE A 81 -9.53 9.76 -3.20
C ILE A 81 -9.12 10.16 -1.78
N LEU A 82 -8.10 11.01 -1.62
CA LEU A 82 -7.72 11.52 -0.30
C LEU A 82 -8.89 12.29 0.34
N SER A 83 -9.60 13.10 -0.43
CA SER A 83 -10.76 13.87 0.02
C SER A 83 -11.87 12.94 0.49
N ILE A 84 -12.15 11.85 -0.23
CA ILE A 84 -13.10 10.82 0.21
C ILE A 84 -12.65 10.20 1.55
N TYR A 85 -11.38 9.83 1.68
CA TYR A 85 -10.88 9.27 2.94
C TYR A 85 -10.94 10.26 4.10
N CYS A 86 -10.65 11.55 3.87
CA CYS A 86 -10.84 12.60 4.85
C CYS A 86 -12.30 12.65 5.33
N LEU A 87 -13.26 12.68 4.40
CA LEU A 87 -14.69 12.66 4.74
C LEU A 87 -15.08 11.43 5.57
N ILE A 88 -14.66 10.23 5.16
CA ILE A 88 -14.98 8.99 5.89
C ILE A 88 -14.39 9.03 7.30
N VAL A 89 -13.13 9.44 7.46
CA VAL A 89 -12.46 9.53 8.76
C VAL A 89 -13.15 10.54 9.68
N LEU A 90 -13.52 11.72 9.15
CA LEU A 90 -14.22 12.76 9.90
C LEU A 90 -15.60 12.30 10.37
N LEU A 91 -16.36 11.62 9.50
CA LEU A 91 -17.72 11.15 9.82
C LEU A 91 -17.70 9.98 10.81
N GLN A 92 -16.81 8.99 10.62
CA GLN A 92 -16.71 7.82 11.50
C GLN A 92 -16.24 8.16 12.92
N ASN A 93 -15.46 9.23 13.08
CA ASN A 93 -14.82 9.60 14.34
C ASN A 93 -15.33 10.93 14.92
N ARG A 94 -16.45 11.49 14.42
CA ARG A 94 -16.99 12.78 14.83
C ARG A 94 -17.06 12.98 16.36
N ASN A 95 -17.42 11.92 17.09
CA ASN A 95 -17.58 11.92 18.55
C ASN A 95 -16.61 10.95 19.26
N LYS A 96 -15.48 10.60 18.62
CA LYS A 96 -14.50 9.64 19.16
C LYS A 96 -13.11 10.26 19.15
N TYR A 97 -12.28 9.85 20.12
CA TYR A 97 -10.86 10.23 20.20
C TYR A 97 -10.63 11.74 20.11
N THR A 98 -11.34 12.52 20.93
CA THR A 98 -11.36 14.00 20.89
C THR A 98 -9.97 14.64 21.01
N GLU A 99 -9.03 13.99 21.67
CA GLU A 99 -7.63 14.46 21.79
C GLU A 99 -6.76 14.07 20.59
N LEU A 100 -7.04 12.92 19.97
CA LEU A 100 -6.25 12.38 18.86
C LEU A 100 -6.69 12.95 17.51
N MET A 101 -8.00 13.08 17.30
CA MET A 101 -8.59 13.50 16.01
C MET A 101 -8.08 14.85 15.49
N PRO A 102 -7.90 15.90 16.31
CA PRO A 102 -7.32 17.16 15.84
C PRO A 102 -5.97 16.97 15.12
N TRP A 103 -5.12 16.07 15.62
CA TRP A 103 -3.82 15.75 15.03
C TRP A 103 -3.96 14.89 13.77
N VAL A 104 -4.88 13.92 13.77
CA VAL A 104 -5.19 13.11 12.57
C VAL A 104 -5.62 14.03 11.43
N ILE A 105 -6.53 14.96 11.72
CA ILE A 105 -7.03 15.94 10.75
C ILE A 105 -5.89 16.84 10.27
N LEU A 106 -5.02 17.31 11.16
CA LEU A 106 -3.89 18.15 10.78
C LEU A 106 -2.97 17.43 9.77
N VAL A 107 -2.66 16.16 10.00
CA VAL A 107 -1.80 15.37 9.10
C VAL A 107 -2.49 15.16 7.75
N LEU A 108 -3.76 14.74 7.73
CA LEU A 108 -4.50 14.54 6.48
C LEU A 108 -4.60 15.84 5.67
N VAL A 109 -4.88 16.97 6.33
CA VAL A 109 -4.92 18.29 5.68
C VAL A 109 -3.56 18.72 5.18
N SER A 110 -2.47 18.40 5.89
CA SER A 110 -1.11 18.73 5.41
C SER A 110 -0.81 18.00 4.10
N ILE A 111 -1.24 16.74 3.98
CA ILE A 111 -1.12 15.96 2.75
C ILE A 111 -2.05 16.53 1.67
N GLN A 112 -3.30 16.84 2.00
CA GLN A 112 -4.26 17.45 1.07
C GLN A 112 -3.76 18.79 0.54
N PHE A 113 -3.16 19.61 1.40
CA PHE A 113 -2.58 20.90 1.07
C PHE A 113 -1.39 20.77 0.11
N PHE A 114 -0.51 19.79 0.32
CA PHE A 114 0.56 19.50 -0.63
C PHE A 114 0.01 19.20 -2.03
N PHE A 115 -0.99 18.31 -2.15
CA PHE A 115 -1.58 17.99 -3.45
C PHE A 115 -2.37 19.15 -4.05
N LEU A 116 -3.02 19.99 -3.24
CA LEU A 116 -3.67 21.22 -3.70
C LEU A 116 -2.65 22.20 -4.29
N ILE A 117 -1.47 22.35 -3.68
CA ILE A 117 -0.40 23.18 -4.25
C ILE A 117 -0.01 22.65 -5.63
N ILE A 118 0.21 21.34 -5.73
CA ILE A 118 0.60 20.70 -6.99
C ILE A 118 -0.47 20.93 -8.06
N THR A 119 -1.73 20.65 -7.78
CA THR A 119 -2.81 20.72 -8.78
C THR A 119 -3.24 22.15 -9.12
N ASN A 120 -3.02 23.14 -8.27
CA ASN A 120 -3.40 24.53 -8.57
C ASN A 120 -2.26 25.33 -9.20
N PHE A 121 -1.02 25.13 -8.75
CA PHE A 121 0.10 26.02 -9.11
C PHE A 121 1.18 25.37 -9.95
N VAL A 122 1.23 24.03 -10.04
CA VAL A 122 2.33 23.34 -10.74
C VAL A 122 1.83 22.58 -11.97
N THR A 123 0.73 21.83 -11.84
CA THR A 123 0.18 21.02 -12.94
C THR A 123 -1.35 21.08 -12.90
N ASN A 124 -1.89 22.18 -13.43
CA ASN A 124 -3.32 22.45 -13.40
C ASN A 124 -4.06 21.65 -14.50
N PRO A 125 -4.98 20.74 -14.15
CA PRO A 125 -5.73 19.95 -15.13
C PRO A 125 -6.76 20.75 -15.93
N PHE A 126 -7.05 21.99 -15.51
CA PHE A 126 -7.94 22.94 -16.19
C PHE A 126 -7.17 24.03 -16.93
N SER A 127 -5.88 23.83 -17.19
CA SER A 127 -5.12 24.78 -18.00
C SER A 127 -5.76 24.91 -19.38
N PRO A 128 -5.89 26.13 -19.91
CA PRO A 128 -6.40 26.33 -21.27
C PRO A 128 -5.45 25.69 -22.27
N THR A 129 -6.01 25.16 -23.36
CA THR A 129 -5.25 24.50 -24.43
C THR A 129 -4.17 25.42 -24.99
N ASP A 130 -2.93 24.93 -24.99
CA ASP A 130 -1.77 25.65 -25.52
C ASP A 130 -1.57 25.28 -26.99
N ALA A 131 -2.37 25.88 -27.88
CA ALA A 131 -2.28 25.68 -29.32
C ALA A 131 -2.48 26.99 -30.09
N ASN A 132 -1.71 27.17 -31.17
CA ASN A 132 -1.84 28.32 -32.08
C ASN A 132 -3.04 28.21 -33.05
N PHE A 133 -3.90 27.21 -32.86
CA PHE A 133 -5.05 26.92 -33.70
C PHE A 133 -6.19 26.32 -32.85
N ILE A 134 -7.42 26.35 -33.38
CA ILE A 134 -8.58 25.74 -32.71
C ILE A 134 -8.49 24.22 -32.82
N VAL A 135 -8.41 23.54 -31.69
CA VAL A 135 -8.40 22.07 -31.63
C VAL A 135 -9.83 21.55 -31.85
N ALA A 136 -10.14 21.18 -33.09
CA ALA A 136 -11.46 20.64 -33.44
C ALA A 136 -11.66 19.17 -33.00
N ASN A 137 -10.57 18.43 -32.83
CA ASN A 137 -10.56 17.07 -32.29
C ASN A 137 -9.26 16.84 -31.52
N GLY A 138 -9.36 16.30 -30.32
CA GLY A 138 -8.20 15.94 -29.51
C GLY A 138 -7.50 14.66 -29.97
N ASN A 139 -6.33 14.40 -29.38
CA ASN A 139 -5.46 13.27 -29.74
C ASN A 139 -6.08 11.91 -29.40
N GLY A 140 -7.05 11.88 -28.47
CA GLY A 140 -7.61 10.65 -27.95
C GLY A 140 -6.69 9.96 -26.95
N LEU A 141 -7.22 8.93 -26.29
CA LEU A 141 -6.44 8.13 -25.36
C LEU A 141 -5.47 7.21 -26.12
N ASN A 142 -4.22 7.11 -25.65
CA ASN A 142 -3.24 6.16 -26.20
C ASN A 142 -3.89 4.77 -26.36
N PRO A 143 -3.81 4.13 -27.54
CA PRO A 143 -4.44 2.83 -27.79
C PRO A 143 -4.09 1.75 -26.76
N LEU A 144 -2.86 1.72 -26.22
CA LEU A 144 -2.44 0.76 -25.19
C LEU A 144 -3.18 0.93 -23.86
N LEU A 145 -3.76 2.11 -23.63
CA LEU A 145 -4.56 2.41 -22.43
C LEU A 145 -6.05 2.11 -22.65
N GLN A 146 -6.47 1.76 -23.87
CA GLN A 146 -7.85 1.40 -24.19
C GLN A 146 -8.12 -0.10 -23.90
N ASN A 147 -7.87 -0.51 -22.65
CA ASN A 147 -8.11 -1.86 -22.15
C ASN A 147 -8.93 -1.82 -20.85
N LEU A 148 -9.83 -2.78 -20.63
CA LEU A 148 -10.66 -2.84 -19.42
C LEU A 148 -9.85 -2.98 -18.13
N THR A 149 -8.80 -3.80 -18.14
CA THR A 149 -7.87 -3.93 -17.00
C THR A 149 -7.12 -2.62 -16.75
N MET A 150 -6.77 -1.86 -17.81
CA MET A 150 -6.30 -0.46 -17.66
C MET A 150 -7.34 0.41 -16.98
N ALA A 151 -8.61 0.31 -17.39
CA ALA A 151 -9.66 1.14 -16.81
C ALA A 151 -9.84 0.92 -15.30
N ILE A 152 -9.66 -0.29 -14.80
CA ILE A 152 -9.95 -0.62 -13.40
C ILE A 152 -8.72 -0.66 -12.48
N HIS A 153 -7.52 -0.95 -13.00
CA HIS A 153 -6.36 -1.14 -12.15
C HIS A 153 -5.86 0.15 -11.46
N PRO A 154 -5.74 1.34 -12.12
CA PRO A 154 -5.26 2.54 -11.46
C PRO A 154 -6.24 3.01 -10.37
N PRO A 155 -7.57 3.08 -10.58
CA PRO A 155 -8.50 3.39 -9.49
C PRO A 155 -8.34 2.45 -8.28
N THR A 156 -8.24 1.15 -8.55
CA THR A 156 -8.05 0.12 -7.50
C THR A 156 -6.73 0.32 -6.77
N LEU A 157 -5.65 0.60 -7.49
CA LEU A 157 -4.33 0.85 -6.90
C LEU A 157 -4.31 2.15 -6.08
N TYR A 158 -4.94 3.23 -6.56
CA TYR A 158 -5.00 4.50 -5.83
C TYR A 158 -5.81 4.39 -4.54
N LEU A 159 -6.87 3.58 -4.50
CA LEU A 159 -7.58 3.27 -3.25
C LEU A 159 -6.65 2.64 -2.22
N GLY A 160 -5.69 1.82 -2.64
CA GLY A 160 -4.63 1.32 -1.75
C GLY A 160 -3.60 2.39 -1.39
N TYR A 161 -2.96 2.97 -2.41
CA TYR A 161 -1.86 3.93 -2.29
C TYR A 161 -2.22 5.15 -1.43
N VAL A 162 -3.31 5.84 -1.79
CA VAL A 162 -3.79 7.02 -1.10
C VAL A 162 -4.34 6.64 0.27
N GLY A 163 -4.95 5.46 0.38
CA GLY A 163 -5.57 4.98 1.61
C GLY A 163 -4.60 4.83 2.78
N PHE A 164 -3.32 4.53 2.53
CA PHE A 164 -2.30 4.48 3.58
C PHE A 164 -2.05 5.84 4.28
N SER A 165 -2.55 6.96 3.74
CA SER A 165 -2.56 8.26 4.43
C SER A 165 -3.31 8.22 5.76
N VAL A 166 -4.38 7.42 5.87
CA VAL A 166 -5.19 7.30 7.09
C VAL A 166 -4.41 6.64 8.23
N PRO A 167 -3.93 5.38 8.10
CA PRO A 167 -3.15 4.75 9.16
C PRO A 167 -1.86 5.52 9.49
N PHE A 168 -1.23 6.17 8.50
CA PHE A 168 -0.12 7.09 8.74
C PHE A 168 -0.52 8.30 9.62
N ALA A 169 -1.63 8.97 9.29
CA ALA A 169 -2.12 10.13 10.04
C ALA A 169 -2.42 9.79 11.51
N PHE A 170 -3.03 8.64 11.77
CA PHE A 170 -3.24 8.16 13.14
C PHE A 170 -1.92 7.82 13.86
N ALA A 171 -0.93 7.23 13.17
CA ALA A 171 0.37 6.93 13.76
C ALA A 171 1.12 8.21 14.16
N ILE A 172 1.13 9.24 13.29
CA ILE A 172 1.73 10.54 13.61
C ILE A 172 0.96 11.23 14.73
N ALA A 173 -0.38 11.19 14.71
CA ALA A 173 -1.20 11.75 15.78
C ALA A 173 -0.86 11.11 17.14
N ALA A 174 -0.72 9.79 17.18
CA ALA A 174 -0.36 9.05 18.39
C ALA A 174 1.05 9.42 18.89
N LEU A 175 2.01 9.63 17.99
CA LEU A 175 3.35 10.12 18.36
C LEU A 175 3.28 11.52 18.97
N VAL A 176 2.50 12.43 18.38
CA VAL A 176 2.42 13.80 18.88
C VAL A 176 1.75 13.84 20.24
N THR A 177 0.63 13.14 20.43
CA THR A 177 -0.09 13.09 21.72
C THR A 177 0.61 12.23 22.76
N GLY A 178 1.46 11.28 22.35
CA GLY A 178 2.00 10.25 23.25
C GLY A 178 0.97 9.16 23.58
N ASP A 179 -0.12 9.06 22.80
CA ASP A 179 -1.19 8.08 23.04
C ASP A 179 -0.76 6.67 22.62
N THR A 180 -0.49 5.81 23.61
CA THR A 180 -0.17 4.39 23.40
C THR A 180 -1.37 3.44 23.57
N SER A 181 -2.58 3.98 23.64
CA SER A 181 -3.81 3.23 23.90
C SER A 181 -4.15 2.24 22.78
N PRO A 182 -4.68 1.05 23.09
CA PRO A 182 -5.13 0.09 22.08
C PRO A 182 -6.42 0.52 21.37
N LEU A 183 -7.10 1.58 21.84
CA LEU A 183 -8.44 1.93 21.36
C LEU A 183 -8.49 2.31 19.88
N TRP A 184 -7.47 2.99 19.35
CA TRP A 184 -7.39 3.36 17.94
C TRP A 184 -6.71 2.28 17.07
N ILE A 185 -5.92 1.39 17.67
CA ILE A 185 -5.15 0.33 16.97
C ILE A 185 -6.09 -0.58 16.16
N ARG A 186 -7.24 -0.96 16.73
CA ARG A 186 -8.25 -1.77 16.03
C ARG A 186 -8.81 -1.06 14.79
N SER A 187 -9.05 0.24 14.91
CA SER A 187 -9.55 1.06 13.79
C SER A 187 -8.50 1.09 12.67
N ILE A 188 -7.24 1.35 13.03
CA ILE A 188 -6.12 1.34 12.07
C ILE A 188 -5.97 -0.01 11.40
N ARG A 189 -6.05 -1.12 12.15
CA ARG A 189 -5.96 -2.47 11.56
C ARG A 189 -7.01 -2.68 10.48
N ARG A 190 -8.26 -2.28 10.73
CA ARG A 190 -9.36 -2.38 9.75
C ARG A 190 -9.13 -1.49 8.53
N TRP A 191 -8.72 -0.24 8.74
CA TRP A 191 -8.33 0.66 7.66
C TRP A 191 -7.23 0.05 6.80
N THR A 192 -6.18 -0.44 7.45
CA THR A 192 -5.02 -1.05 6.79
C THR A 192 -5.42 -2.28 5.97
N LEU A 193 -6.33 -3.12 6.48
CA LEU A 193 -6.82 -4.29 5.73
C LEU A 193 -7.56 -3.89 4.45
N VAL A 194 -8.40 -2.86 4.52
CA VAL A 194 -9.15 -2.37 3.35
C VAL A 194 -8.20 -1.81 2.30
N VAL A 195 -7.28 -0.93 2.69
CA VAL A 195 -6.35 -0.29 1.74
C VAL A 195 -5.34 -1.31 1.19
N TRP A 196 -4.88 -2.26 2.01
CA TRP A 196 -4.03 -3.35 1.56
C TRP A 196 -4.74 -4.28 0.57
N LEU A 197 -6.05 -4.54 0.75
CA LEU A 197 -6.84 -5.32 -0.21
C LEU A 197 -6.90 -4.62 -1.57
N PHE A 198 -7.20 -3.33 -1.58
CA PHE A 198 -7.19 -2.53 -2.81
C PHE A 198 -5.79 -2.46 -3.44
N GLN A 199 -4.74 -2.29 -2.64
CA GLN A 199 -3.36 -2.34 -3.13
C GLN A 199 -3.04 -3.69 -3.79
N SER A 200 -3.43 -4.80 -3.15
CA SER A 200 -3.21 -6.16 -3.66
C SER A 200 -3.94 -6.37 -4.99
N ALA A 201 -5.22 -5.98 -5.05
CA ALA A 201 -6.02 -6.09 -6.27
C ALA A 201 -5.46 -5.20 -7.38
N GLY A 202 -5.01 -3.98 -7.06
CA GLY A 202 -4.40 -3.06 -8.02
C GLY A 202 -3.11 -3.63 -8.64
N VAL A 203 -2.23 -4.22 -7.82
CA VAL A 203 -1.00 -4.87 -8.30
C VAL A 203 -1.30 -6.07 -9.21
N ILE A 204 -2.27 -6.92 -8.82
CA ILE A 204 -2.67 -8.09 -9.63
C ILE A 204 -3.27 -7.64 -10.98
N LEU A 205 -4.17 -6.65 -10.95
CA LEU A 205 -4.80 -6.12 -12.16
C LEU A 205 -3.78 -5.42 -13.07
N GLY A 206 -2.79 -4.73 -12.50
CA GLY A 206 -1.69 -4.14 -13.26
C GLY A 206 -0.85 -5.19 -13.97
N GLY A 207 -0.49 -6.27 -13.28
CA GLY A 207 0.24 -7.39 -13.90
C GLY A 207 -0.56 -8.11 -14.98
N TRP A 208 -1.89 -8.21 -14.82
CA TRP A 208 -2.77 -8.72 -15.87
C TRP A 208 -2.78 -7.79 -17.10
N TRP A 209 -2.94 -6.48 -16.89
CA TRP A 209 -2.86 -5.51 -17.99
C TRP A 209 -1.52 -5.61 -18.74
N ALA A 210 -0.41 -5.65 -18.01
CA ALA A 210 0.93 -5.77 -18.59
C ALA A 210 1.09 -7.06 -19.41
N TYR A 211 0.53 -8.18 -18.94
CA TYR A 211 0.52 -9.43 -19.69
C TYR A 211 -0.23 -9.32 -21.03
N GLN A 212 -1.34 -8.58 -21.05
CA GLN A 212 -2.16 -8.42 -22.26
C GLN A 212 -1.55 -7.44 -23.26
N GLU A 213 -1.03 -6.31 -22.80
CA GLU A 213 -0.66 -5.19 -23.69
C GLU A 213 0.85 -5.06 -23.92
N LEU A 214 1.69 -5.47 -22.97
CA LEU A 214 3.14 -5.18 -23.02
C LEU A 214 3.99 -6.37 -23.50
N GLY A 215 3.39 -7.57 -23.64
CA GLY A 215 4.03 -8.69 -24.31
C GLY A 215 5.30 -9.22 -23.63
N TRP A 216 5.49 -8.98 -22.33
CA TRP A 216 6.69 -9.32 -21.58
C TRP A 216 6.96 -10.84 -21.42
N GLY A 217 6.10 -11.70 -21.97
CA GLY A 217 6.17 -13.14 -21.77
C GLY A 217 5.76 -13.58 -20.35
N GLY A 218 5.16 -12.68 -19.56
CA GLY A 218 4.70 -12.94 -18.19
C GLY A 218 3.90 -11.76 -17.64
N TYR A 219 3.32 -11.95 -16.45
CA TYR A 219 2.49 -10.95 -15.76
C TYR A 219 3.29 -9.95 -14.91
N TRP A 220 4.62 -10.07 -14.88
CA TRP A 220 5.52 -9.24 -14.07
C TRP A 220 6.88 -9.14 -14.74
N ALA A 221 7.44 -7.94 -14.86
CA ALA A 221 8.76 -7.73 -15.46
C ALA A 221 9.70 -6.86 -14.61
N TRP A 222 9.32 -6.55 -13.36
CA TRP A 222 10.07 -5.68 -12.46
C TRP A 222 10.27 -4.26 -13.02
N ASP A 223 9.29 -3.77 -13.78
CA ASP A 223 9.27 -2.38 -14.24
C ASP A 223 9.32 -1.41 -13.04
N PRO A 224 10.02 -0.27 -13.11
CA PRO A 224 10.16 0.65 -11.97
C PRO A 224 8.83 1.09 -11.34
N VAL A 225 7.76 1.21 -12.12
CA VAL A 225 6.44 1.61 -11.61
C VAL A 225 5.71 0.42 -10.99
N GLU A 226 5.86 -0.78 -11.53
CA GLU A 226 5.43 -2.00 -10.85
C GLU A 226 6.11 -2.14 -9.49
N ASN A 227 7.43 -1.96 -9.44
CA ASN A 227 8.24 -1.99 -8.21
C ASN A 227 7.78 -0.91 -7.22
N ALA A 228 7.52 0.31 -7.71
CA ALA A 228 6.97 1.39 -6.90
C ALA A 228 5.68 0.97 -6.21
N SER A 229 4.78 0.31 -6.92
CA SER A 229 3.51 -0.18 -6.36
C SER A 229 3.69 -1.35 -5.37
N PHE A 230 4.72 -2.18 -5.57
CA PHE A 230 4.98 -3.38 -4.78
C PHE A 230 5.67 -3.09 -3.44
N MET A 231 6.58 -2.12 -3.38
CA MET A 231 7.30 -1.76 -2.15
C MET A 231 6.39 -1.43 -0.95
N PRO A 232 5.41 -0.50 -1.05
CA PRO A 232 4.50 -0.23 0.06
C PRO A 232 3.58 -1.41 0.37
N TRP A 233 3.30 -2.29 -0.61
CA TRP A 233 2.55 -3.53 -0.34
C TRP A 233 3.35 -4.47 0.59
N LEU A 234 4.67 -4.59 0.40
CA LEU A 234 5.53 -5.41 1.25
C LEU A 234 5.57 -4.88 2.69
N THR A 235 5.83 -3.58 2.87
CA THR A 235 5.91 -2.98 4.21
C THR A 235 4.54 -2.90 4.88
N GLY A 236 3.47 -2.68 4.11
CA GLY A 236 2.08 -2.73 4.58
C GLY A 236 1.67 -4.14 5.02
N THR A 237 2.12 -5.18 4.31
CA THR A 237 1.90 -6.58 4.70
C THR A 237 2.61 -6.91 6.01
N ALA A 238 3.87 -6.47 6.17
CA ALA A 238 4.58 -6.60 7.43
C ALA A 238 3.85 -5.87 8.57
N PHE A 239 3.34 -4.66 8.31
CA PHE A 239 2.59 -3.90 9.31
C PHE A 239 1.29 -4.60 9.72
N LEU A 240 0.52 -5.15 8.77
CA LEU A 240 -0.70 -5.91 9.05
C LEU A 240 -0.47 -7.12 9.96
N HIS A 241 0.63 -7.84 9.76
CA HIS A 241 0.98 -8.98 10.60
C HIS A 241 1.44 -8.52 11.98
N SER A 242 2.21 -7.43 12.03
CA SER A 242 2.80 -6.93 13.27
C SER A 242 1.81 -6.19 14.18
N ILE A 243 0.82 -5.49 13.64
CA ILE A 243 -0.20 -4.78 14.43
C ILE A 243 -1.08 -5.75 15.23
N ILE A 244 -1.25 -6.99 14.77
CA ILE A 244 -1.95 -8.05 15.51
C ILE A 244 -1.21 -8.39 16.81
N ILE A 245 0.13 -8.40 16.78
CA ILE A 245 0.94 -8.62 17.99
C ILE A 245 0.78 -7.45 18.94
N GLN A 246 0.85 -6.21 18.45
CA GLN A 246 0.66 -5.04 19.31
C GLN A 246 -0.71 -5.07 19.98
N GLU A 247 -1.78 -5.38 19.23
CA GLU A 247 -3.12 -5.45 19.82
C GLU A 247 -3.27 -6.57 20.86
N LYS A 248 -2.68 -7.75 20.63
CA LYS A 248 -2.88 -8.93 21.50
C LYS A 248 -1.88 -9.03 22.66
N LYS A 249 -0.68 -8.46 22.49
CA LYS A 249 0.46 -8.67 23.40
C LYS A 249 1.10 -7.37 23.86
N ASP A 250 0.72 -6.24 23.28
CA ASP A 250 1.29 -4.92 23.57
C ASP A 250 2.81 -4.83 23.34
N MET A 251 3.24 -5.44 22.24
CA MET A 251 4.63 -5.50 21.80
C MET A 251 4.82 -4.83 20.43
N LEU A 252 6.06 -4.54 20.05
CA LEU A 252 6.45 -4.06 18.71
C LEU A 252 5.88 -2.67 18.34
N ARG A 253 5.57 -1.82 19.32
CA ARG A 253 5.00 -0.47 19.07
C ARG A 253 5.87 0.37 18.13
N ILE A 254 7.17 0.52 18.43
CA ILE A 254 8.13 1.27 17.58
C ILE A 254 8.20 0.66 16.18
N TRP A 255 8.28 -0.66 16.09
CA TRP A 255 8.38 -1.36 14.81
C TRP A 255 7.15 -1.11 13.93
N ASN A 256 5.96 -1.11 14.51
CA ASN A 256 4.72 -0.82 13.79
C ASN A 256 4.66 0.63 13.29
N ILE A 257 5.11 1.58 14.10
CA ILE A 257 5.19 2.99 13.69
C ILE A 257 6.21 3.15 12.55
N VAL A 258 7.38 2.52 12.64
CA VAL A 258 8.38 2.54 11.56
C VAL A 258 7.81 1.96 10.28
N LEU A 259 7.13 0.81 10.34
CA LEU A 259 6.56 0.16 9.17
C LEU A 259 5.49 1.01 8.47
N ILE A 260 4.61 1.68 9.24
CA ILE A 260 3.56 2.50 8.62
C ILE A 260 4.11 3.83 8.05
N VAL A 261 5.09 4.44 8.72
CA VAL A 261 5.82 5.60 8.19
C VAL A 261 6.54 5.23 6.91
N LEU A 262 7.23 4.08 6.89
CA LEU A 262 7.91 3.58 5.70
C LEU A 262 6.92 3.29 4.57
N THR A 263 5.79 2.64 4.88
CA THR A 263 4.73 2.34 3.90
C THR A 263 4.19 3.59 3.22
N PHE A 264 3.79 4.59 4.00
CA PHE A 264 3.27 5.83 3.42
C PHE A 264 4.35 6.64 2.68
N SER A 265 5.58 6.67 3.21
CA SER A 265 6.71 7.30 2.53
C SER A 265 6.98 6.64 1.17
N LEU A 266 6.88 5.31 1.09
CA LEU A 266 7.01 4.56 -0.16
C LEU A 266 5.86 4.83 -1.14
N CYS A 267 4.64 5.11 -0.67
CA CYS A 267 3.55 5.55 -1.55
C CYS A 267 3.85 6.93 -2.18
N ILE A 268 4.33 7.90 -1.40
CA ILE A 268 4.73 9.22 -1.94
C ILE A 268 5.97 9.07 -2.84
N PHE A 269 6.92 8.24 -2.46
CA PHE A 269 8.11 7.95 -3.26
C PHE A 269 7.78 7.26 -4.59
N GLY A 270 6.81 6.34 -4.62
CA GLY A 270 6.33 5.76 -5.87
C GLY A 270 5.61 6.79 -6.75
N THR A 271 4.95 7.78 -6.14
CA THR A 271 4.44 8.94 -6.89
C THR A 271 5.59 9.76 -7.48
N PHE A 272 6.69 9.97 -6.75
CA PHE A 272 7.91 10.56 -7.32
C PHE A 272 8.46 9.74 -8.51
N LEU A 273 8.57 8.42 -8.38
CA LEU A 273 9.10 7.55 -9.44
C LEU A 273 8.27 7.62 -10.73
N THR A 274 6.95 7.64 -10.60
CA THR A 274 6.04 7.69 -11.76
C THR A 274 6.01 9.06 -12.46
N ARG A 275 6.36 10.16 -11.77
CA ARG A 275 6.15 11.54 -12.27
C ARG A 275 7.41 12.35 -12.52
N SER A 276 8.56 11.87 -12.06
CA SER A 276 9.82 12.59 -12.17
C SER A 276 10.50 12.41 -13.53
N GLY A 277 10.15 11.37 -14.29
CA GLY A 277 10.87 10.97 -15.51
C GLY A 277 12.30 10.48 -15.26
N VAL A 278 12.70 10.32 -13.99
CA VAL A 278 14.05 9.89 -13.60
C VAL A 278 14.31 8.43 -13.99
N MET A 279 13.25 7.61 -13.98
CA MET A 279 13.29 6.22 -14.43
C MET A 279 12.72 6.08 -15.84
N SER A 280 13.36 5.27 -16.66
CA SER A 280 12.77 4.80 -17.91
C SER A 280 11.73 3.72 -17.58
N SER A 281 10.44 4.06 -17.70
CA SER A 281 9.34 3.12 -17.51
C SER A 281 8.22 3.41 -18.50
N VAL A 282 7.58 2.36 -19.00
CA VAL A 282 6.41 2.44 -19.89
C VAL A 282 5.18 3.04 -19.19
N HIS A 283 5.18 3.06 -17.85
CA HIS A 283 4.13 3.63 -17.02
C HIS A 283 4.47 5.04 -16.50
N SER A 284 5.67 5.55 -16.83
CA SER A 284 6.08 6.88 -16.38
C SER A 284 5.40 7.97 -17.20
N PHE A 285 5.06 9.05 -16.51
CA PHE A 285 4.61 10.28 -17.13
C PHE A 285 5.85 11.09 -17.50
N THR A 286 5.78 11.92 -18.55
CA THR A 286 6.91 12.67 -19.10
C THR A 286 7.68 13.47 -18.03
N ALA A 287 8.98 13.72 -18.28
CA ALA A 287 9.84 14.45 -17.35
C ALA A 287 9.23 15.81 -16.99
N SER A 288 9.01 16.05 -15.70
CA SER A 288 8.38 17.27 -15.20
C SER A 288 9.09 17.81 -13.97
N ASN A 289 8.91 19.09 -13.68
CA ASN A 289 9.45 19.76 -12.49
C ASN A 289 8.84 19.26 -11.16
N LEU A 290 7.99 18.23 -11.19
CA LEU A 290 7.37 17.63 -10.01
C LEU A 290 8.34 16.78 -9.18
N GLY A 291 9.35 16.18 -9.81
CA GLY A 291 10.27 15.25 -9.16
C GLY A 291 10.86 15.80 -7.84
N PRO A 292 11.51 16.98 -7.87
CA PRO A 292 12.06 17.60 -6.67
C PRO A 292 11.02 17.90 -5.58
N LEU A 293 9.80 18.28 -5.93
CA LEU A 293 8.73 18.60 -4.96
C LEU A 293 8.28 17.34 -4.21
N PHE A 294 8.04 16.23 -4.93
CA PHE A 294 7.70 14.97 -4.29
C PHE A 294 8.85 14.41 -3.46
N LEU A 295 10.08 14.47 -3.96
CA LEU A 295 11.25 13.98 -3.22
C LEU A 295 11.49 14.80 -1.95
N GLY A 296 11.37 16.13 -2.03
CA GLY A 296 11.40 17.02 -0.87
C GLY A 296 10.30 16.69 0.14
N TYR A 297 9.11 16.35 -0.32
CA TYR A 297 8.00 15.95 0.55
C TYR A 297 8.24 14.57 1.21
N VAL A 298 8.83 13.61 0.50
CA VAL A 298 9.29 12.33 1.09
C VAL A 298 10.28 12.57 2.21
N PHE A 299 11.30 13.42 1.98
CA PHE A 299 12.28 13.75 3.02
C PHE A 299 11.63 14.46 4.21
N PHE A 300 10.72 15.39 3.97
CA PHE A 300 9.96 16.05 5.03
C PHE A 300 9.19 15.03 5.89
N ILE A 301 8.45 14.11 5.27
CA ILE A 301 7.72 13.05 5.98
C ILE A 301 8.68 12.17 6.79
N LEU A 302 9.78 11.71 6.17
CA LEU A 302 10.73 10.82 6.83
C LEU A 302 11.42 11.50 8.02
N PHE A 303 12.00 12.70 7.83
CA PHE A 303 12.73 13.39 8.89
C PHE A 303 11.81 13.84 10.04
N SER A 304 10.62 14.36 9.73
CA SER A 304 9.66 14.74 10.78
C SER A 304 9.19 13.51 11.57
N SER A 305 8.86 12.41 10.88
CA SER A 305 8.41 11.17 11.53
C SER A 305 9.51 10.52 12.35
N ILE A 306 10.74 10.44 11.82
CA ILE A 306 11.90 9.89 12.56
C ILE A 306 12.19 10.76 13.78
N GLY A 307 12.18 12.09 13.64
CA GLY A 307 12.34 13.01 14.75
C GLY A 307 11.32 12.76 15.87
N LEU A 308 10.03 12.60 15.51
CA LEU A 308 8.97 12.28 16.46
C LEU A 308 9.15 10.89 17.12
N ILE A 309 9.54 9.87 16.35
CA ILE A 309 9.81 8.51 16.89
C ILE A 309 10.96 8.55 17.89
N LEU A 310 12.04 9.27 17.57
CA LEU A 310 13.20 9.42 18.46
C LEU A 310 12.84 10.19 19.73
N TYR A 311 12.06 11.28 19.60
CA TYR A 311 11.56 12.06 20.72
C TYR A 311 10.67 11.23 21.66
N ARG A 312 9.78 10.40 21.11
CA ARG A 312 8.86 9.53 21.88
C ARG A 312 9.41 8.15 22.21
N ARG A 313 10.70 7.91 22.03
CA ARG A 313 11.29 6.57 22.16
C ARG A 313 11.06 5.94 23.52
N SER A 314 11.08 6.73 24.61
CA SER A 314 10.78 6.25 25.98
C SER A 314 9.37 5.72 26.11
N ASP A 315 8.40 6.49 25.62
CA ASP A 315 6.96 6.26 25.77
C ASP A 315 6.50 5.04 24.94
N LEU A 316 7.20 4.77 23.84
CA LEU A 316 6.92 3.67 22.93
C LEU A 316 7.58 2.34 23.32
N ARG A 317 8.38 2.29 24.40
CA ARG A 317 8.98 1.02 24.84
C ARG A 317 7.90 0.07 25.34
N SER A 318 7.76 -1.07 24.66
CA SER A 318 6.93 -2.17 25.15
C SER A 318 7.51 -2.76 26.43
N GLU A 319 6.68 -2.94 27.46
CA GLU A 319 7.07 -3.60 28.71
C GLU A 319 7.46 -5.07 28.47
N ARG A 320 6.76 -5.73 27.54
CA ARG A 320 6.97 -7.13 27.20
C ARG A 320 7.99 -7.28 26.08
N ARG A 321 8.88 -8.27 26.24
CA ARG A 321 9.94 -8.61 25.28
C ARG A 321 9.73 -10.01 24.70
N ILE A 322 10.34 -10.25 23.55
CA ILE A 322 10.35 -11.56 22.92
C ILE A 322 11.22 -12.49 23.78
N GLU A 323 10.63 -13.57 24.30
CA GLU A 323 11.29 -14.51 25.22
C GLU A 323 12.04 -15.64 24.49
N SER A 324 11.65 -15.98 23.25
CA SER A 324 12.26 -17.09 22.49
C SER A 324 12.15 -16.89 20.99
N PHE A 325 13.23 -17.23 20.26
CA PHE A 325 13.23 -17.30 18.79
C PHE A 325 12.30 -18.36 18.20
N THR A 326 11.89 -19.35 19.00
CA THR A 326 10.97 -20.44 18.58
C THR A 326 9.50 -20.13 18.89
N SER A 327 9.20 -18.88 19.21
CA SER A 327 7.87 -18.41 19.57
C SER A 327 7.12 -17.86 18.36
N ARG A 328 5.79 -17.85 18.44
CA ARG A 328 4.95 -17.23 17.41
C ARG A 328 5.26 -15.73 17.25
N GLU A 329 5.54 -15.02 18.34
CA GLU A 329 5.96 -13.61 18.34
C GLU A 329 7.22 -13.40 17.46
N SER A 330 8.23 -14.26 17.64
CA SER A 330 9.45 -14.24 16.82
C SER A 330 9.17 -14.58 15.37
N GLY A 331 8.34 -15.58 15.10
CA GLY A 331 7.97 -15.96 13.74
C GLY A 331 7.34 -14.81 12.94
N PHE A 332 6.45 -14.04 13.58
CA PHE A 332 5.89 -12.83 12.97
C PHE A 332 6.96 -11.76 12.72
N LEU A 333 7.87 -11.51 13.68
CA LEU A 333 8.94 -10.53 13.50
C LEU A 333 9.89 -10.94 12.37
N PHE A 334 10.30 -12.20 12.30
CA PHE A 334 11.12 -12.73 11.20
C PHE A 334 10.43 -12.56 9.85
N ASN A 335 9.15 -12.88 9.76
CA ASN A 335 8.36 -12.68 8.55
C ASN A 335 8.37 -11.19 8.11
N ASN A 336 8.13 -10.29 9.06
CA ASN A 336 8.19 -8.84 8.79
C ASN A 336 9.57 -8.39 8.29
N VAL A 337 10.65 -8.90 8.89
CA VAL A 337 12.01 -8.57 8.46
C VAL A 337 12.27 -9.07 7.04
N ILE A 338 11.79 -10.26 6.67
CA ILE A 338 11.91 -10.77 5.29
C ILE A 338 11.19 -9.84 4.30
N PHE A 339 9.96 -9.39 4.61
CA PHE A 339 9.26 -8.40 3.78
C PHE A 339 10.06 -7.11 3.61
N VAL A 340 10.68 -6.60 4.68
CA VAL A 340 11.53 -5.40 4.62
C VAL A 340 12.80 -5.65 3.80
N ILE A 341 13.40 -6.84 3.89
CA ILE A 341 14.57 -7.22 3.07
C ILE A 341 14.20 -7.26 1.59
N ILE A 342 13.08 -7.88 1.21
CA ILE A 342 12.59 -7.87 -0.17
C ILE A 342 12.36 -6.43 -0.63
N CYS A 343 11.70 -5.61 0.21
CA CYS A 343 11.46 -4.21 -0.11
C CYS A 343 12.78 -3.45 -0.34
N PHE A 344 13.80 -3.67 0.49
CA PHE A 344 15.11 -3.06 0.31
C PHE A 344 15.80 -3.52 -0.98
N ALA A 345 15.76 -4.81 -1.28
CA ALA A 345 16.33 -5.35 -2.53
C ALA A 345 15.65 -4.75 -3.77
N VAL A 346 14.31 -4.64 -3.75
CA VAL A 346 13.54 -4.01 -4.82
C VAL A 346 13.84 -2.52 -4.92
N PHE A 347 13.86 -1.80 -3.79
CA PHE A 347 14.20 -0.38 -3.74
C PHE A 347 15.60 -0.14 -4.32
N TRP A 348 16.59 -0.90 -3.86
CA TRP A 348 17.97 -0.79 -4.30
C TRP A 348 18.08 -1.05 -5.80
N GLY A 349 17.56 -2.18 -6.30
CA GLY A 349 17.59 -2.49 -7.73
C GLY A 349 16.90 -1.43 -8.59
N THR A 350 15.78 -0.87 -8.10
CA THR A 350 15.04 0.18 -8.81
C THR A 350 15.80 1.49 -8.86
N ILE A 351 16.46 1.89 -7.76
CA ILE A 351 17.14 3.19 -7.65
C ILE A 351 18.59 3.17 -8.14
N PHE A 352 19.21 1.99 -8.21
CA PHE A 352 20.62 1.85 -8.60
C PHE A 352 20.97 2.48 -9.96
N PRO A 353 20.15 2.38 -11.02
CA PRO A 353 20.37 3.12 -12.28
C PRO A 353 20.58 4.63 -12.10
N VAL A 354 19.80 5.25 -11.22
CA VAL A 354 19.84 6.70 -10.95
C VAL A 354 21.06 7.09 -10.15
N ILE A 355 21.41 6.27 -9.15
CA ILE A 355 22.62 6.48 -8.35
C ILE A 355 23.86 6.33 -9.25
N SER A 356 23.90 5.32 -10.12
CA SER A 356 24.98 5.11 -11.07
C SER A 356 25.13 6.31 -12.00
N GLU A 357 24.04 6.76 -12.61
CA GLU A 357 24.06 7.94 -13.48
C GLU A 357 24.57 9.19 -12.75
N ALA A 358 24.12 9.42 -11.50
CA ALA A 358 24.53 10.57 -10.70
C ALA A 358 26.01 10.53 -10.25
N VAL A 359 26.56 9.35 -9.99
CA VAL A 359 27.93 9.19 -9.43
C VAL A 359 28.97 8.98 -10.52
N THR A 360 28.68 8.15 -11.52
CA THR A 360 29.64 7.75 -12.56
C THR A 360 29.36 8.41 -13.91
N GLY A 361 28.23 9.09 -14.08
CA GLY A 361 27.79 9.64 -15.36
C GLY A 361 27.25 8.59 -16.34
N THR A 362 27.19 7.32 -15.94
CA THR A 362 26.74 6.21 -16.79
C THR A 362 25.48 5.57 -16.24
N LYS A 363 24.41 5.58 -17.04
CA LYS A 363 23.16 4.91 -16.71
C LYS A 363 23.28 3.41 -16.99
N ILE A 364 23.14 2.61 -15.96
CA ILE A 364 23.07 1.15 -16.06
C ILE A 364 21.62 0.69 -16.00
N THR A 365 21.30 -0.40 -16.69
CA THR A 365 19.97 -1.00 -16.64
C THR A 365 19.95 -2.17 -15.66
N VAL A 366 19.04 -2.12 -14.69
CA VAL A 366 18.77 -3.22 -13.78
C VAL A 366 17.41 -3.81 -14.16
N GLY A 367 17.42 -5.05 -14.67
CA GLY A 367 16.22 -5.75 -15.12
C GLY A 367 15.95 -7.04 -14.36
N ALA A 368 14.99 -7.82 -14.86
CA ALA A 368 14.54 -9.07 -14.25
C ALA A 368 15.64 -10.04 -13.78
N PRO A 369 16.79 -10.22 -14.46
CA PRO A 369 17.85 -11.11 -13.97
C PRO A 369 18.34 -10.79 -12.55
N PHE A 370 18.56 -9.50 -12.23
CA PHE A 370 18.98 -9.07 -10.89
C PHE A 370 17.88 -9.38 -9.85
N PHE A 371 16.65 -8.92 -10.13
CA PHE A 371 15.55 -9.08 -9.19
C PHE A 371 15.20 -10.55 -8.97
N ASN A 372 15.20 -11.38 -10.01
CA ASN A 372 14.92 -12.80 -9.90
C ASN A 372 16.01 -13.52 -9.09
N MET A 373 17.28 -13.21 -9.34
CA MET A 373 18.41 -13.79 -8.60
C MET A 373 18.31 -13.50 -7.10
N VAL A 374 17.91 -12.29 -6.72
CA VAL A 374 17.83 -11.87 -5.32
C VAL A 374 16.50 -12.27 -4.67
N ASN A 375 15.37 -11.94 -5.30
CA ASN A 375 14.05 -12.06 -4.68
C ASN A 375 13.47 -13.48 -4.74
N ILE A 376 13.83 -14.34 -5.70
CA ILE A 376 13.29 -15.70 -5.74
C ILE A 376 13.71 -16.50 -4.50
N PRO A 377 15.00 -16.59 -4.13
CA PRO A 377 15.40 -17.30 -2.91
C PRO A 377 14.75 -16.74 -1.64
N ILE A 378 14.65 -15.41 -1.52
CA ILE A 378 14.03 -14.75 -0.37
C ILE A 378 12.52 -15.03 -0.34
N GLY A 379 11.86 -15.02 -1.50
CA GLY A 379 10.45 -15.36 -1.64
C GLY A 379 10.12 -16.81 -1.32
N LEU A 380 10.99 -17.76 -1.71
CA LEU A 380 10.88 -19.16 -1.29
C LEU A 380 11.00 -19.29 0.23
N PHE A 381 11.94 -18.57 0.84
CA PHE A 381 12.07 -18.55 2.30
C PHE A 381 10.85 -17.93 3.00
N LEU A 382 10.28 -16.86 2.44
CA LEU A 382 9.03 -16.25 2.91
C LEU A 382 7.85 -17.24 2.82
N LEU A 383 7.72 -17.96 1.71
CA LEU A 383 6.70 -18.97 1.52
C LEU A 383 6.85 -20.09 2.55
N PHE A 384 8.07 -20.57 2.80
CA PHE A 384 8.33 -21.51 3.88
C PHE A 384 7.92 -20.95 5.26
N MET A 385 8.29 -19.70 5.58
CA MET A 385 7.91 -19.03 6.83
C MET A 385 6.40 -18.85 7.00
N THR A 386 5.65 -18.73 5.90
CA THR A 386 4.18 -18.69 5.90
C THR A 386 3.57 -19.96 6.48
N GLY A 387 4.19 -21.12 6.28
CA GLY A 387 3.79 -22.38 6.92
C GLY A 387 4.36 -22.57 8.33
N VAL A 388 5.58 -22.09 8.60
CA VAL A 388 6.19 -22.23 9.93
C VAL A 388 5.47 -21.40 11.00
N GLY A 389 5.17 -20.13 10.71
CA GLY A 389 4.61 -19.18 11.67
C GLY A 389 3.35 -19.68 12.40
N PRO A 390 2.29 -20.14 11.70
CA PRO A 390 1.07 -20.65 12.32
C PRO A 390 1.27 -21.86 13.24
N MET A 391 2.29 -22.68 12.97
CA MET A 391 2.59 -23.89 13.74
C MET A 391 3.41 -23.64 15.01
N LEU A 392 3.99 -22.44 15.15
CA LEU A 392 4.69 -22.02 16.36
C LEU A 392 3.70 -21.67 17.48
N VAL A 393 4.03 -22.09 18.69
CA VAL A 393 3.27 -21.79 19.90
C VAL A 393 3.74 -20.43 20.46
N TRP A 394 2.83 -19.68 21.08
CA TRP A 394 3.17 -18.45 21.80
C TRP A 394 4.21 -18.74 22.90
N ARG A 395 5.11 -17.77 23.15
CA ARG A 395 6.27 -17.88 24.06
C ARG A 395 7.33 -18.92 23.69
N ARG A 396 7.00 -20.22 23.59
CA ARG A 396 7.99 -21.26 23.23
C ARG A 396 7.33 -22.52 22.67
N THR A 397 7.90 -23.04 21.59
CA THR A 397 7.51 -24.34 21.02
C THR A 397 8.44 -25.44 21.53
N SER A 398 7.89 -26.53 22.10
CA SER A 398 8.71 -27.67 22.56
C SER A 398 9.09 -28.58 21.40
N LYS A 399 10.21 -29.33 21.53
CA LYS A 399 10.68 -30.28 20.49
C LYS A 399 9.61 -31.30 20.10
N LYS A 400 8.88 -31.85 21.07
CA LYS A 400 7.79 -32.82 20.83
C LYS A 400 6.62 -32.19 20.07
N ALA A 401 6.23 -30.97 20.40
CA ALA A 401 5.18 -30.24 19.69
C ALA A 401 5.62 -29.90 18.26
N PHE A 402 6.89 -29.54 18.07
CA PHE A 402 7.47 -29.28 16.76
C PHE A 402 7.38 -30.51 15.84
N VAL A 403 7.91 -31.66 16.27
CA VAL A 403 7.85 -32.90 15.47
C VAL A 403 6.42 -33.26 15.12
N ARG A 404 5.49 -33.20 16.08
CA ARG A 404 4.08 -33.52 15.85
C ARG A 404 3.39 -32.56 14.88
N ASN A 405 3.73 -31.27 14.90
CA ASN A 405 3.08 -30.26 14.08
C ASN A 405 3.63 -30.21 12.65
N PHE A 406 4.89 -30.59 12.43
CA PHE A 406 5.56 -30.44 11.13
C PHE A 406 5.64 -31.73 10.32
N SER A 407 5.46 -32.91 10.93
CA SER A 407 5.69 -34.19 10.23
C SER A 407 4.74 -34.43 9.05
N VAL A 408 3.43 -34.19 9.20
CA VAL A 408 2.47 -34.33 8.09
C VAL A 408 2.68 -33.28 6.99
N PRO A 409 2.80 -31.96 7.30
CA PRO A 409 3.09 -30.97 6.28
C PRO A 409 4.40 -31.22 5.53
N ILE A 410 5.47 -31.63 6.21
CA ILE A 410 6.75 -31.96 5.56
C ILE A 410 6.57 -33.15 4.62
N ALA A 411 5.87 -34.20 5.05
CA ALA A 411 5.60 -35.35 4.19
C ALA A 411 4.83 -34.95 2.91
N ILE A 412 3.80 -34.12 3.04
CA ILE A 412 3.04 -33.61 1.89
C ILE A 412 3.93 -32.76 0.98
N GLY A 413 4.76 -31.87 1.54
CA GLY A 413 5.70 -31.08 0.76
C GLY A 413 6.72 -31.94 -0.01
N LEU A 414 7.25 -33.01 0.60
CA LEU A 414 8.14 -33.95 -0.04
C LEU A 414 7.45 -34.77 -1.13
N VAL A 415 6.20 -35.19 -0.93
CA VAL A 415 5.40 -35.86 -1.97
C VAL A 415 5.14 -34.92 -3.14
N SER A 416 4.79 -33.66 -2.88
CA SER A 416 4.64 -32.64 -3.92
C SER A 416 5.94 -32.39 -4.69
N LEU A 417 7.08 -32.39 -4.00
CA LEU A 417 8.41 -32.30 -4.63
C LEU A 417 8.67 -33.48 -5.57
N LEU A 418 8.49 -34.71 -5.09
CA LEU A 418 8.70 -35.93 -5.87
C LEU A 418 7.77 -35.98 -7.08
N GLY A 419 6.49 -35.65 -6.89
CA GLY A 419 5.52 -35.56 -7.97
C GLY A 419 5.95 -34.57 -9.04
N GLY A 420 6.41 -33.37 -8.64
CA GLY A 420 6.95 -32.36 -9.55
C GLY A 420 8.18 -32.82 -10.33
N LEU A 421 9.10 -33.53 -9.68
CA LEU A 421 10.30 -34.08 -10.33
C LEU A 421 9.96 -35.18 -11.34
N ILE A 422 9.00 -36.06 -11.02
CA ILE A 422 8.55 -37.15 -11.90
C ILE A 422 7.97 -36.60 -13.21
N ILE A 423 7.21 -35.50 -13.15
CA ILE A 423 6.65 -34.84 -14.34
C ILE A 423 7.65 -33.90 -15.04
N GLY A 424 8.91 -33.88 -14.61
CA GLY A 424 10.00 -33.15 -15.28
C GLY A 424 10.15 -31.68 -14.87
N ILE A 425 9.47 -31.20 -13.84
CA ILE A 425 9.63 -29.82 -13.33
C ILE A 425 10.95 -29.71 -12.56
N LYS A 426 11.71 -28.63 -12.80
CA LYS A 426 13.05 -28.42 -12.23
C LYS A 426 13.23 -27.01 -11.66
N GLY A 427 14.36 -26.79 -11.00
CA GLY A 427 14.79 -25.47 -10.51
C GLY A 427 13.89 -24.92 -9.39
N TYR A 428 13.69 -23.60 -9.38
CA TYR A 428 12.87 -22.95 -8.35
C TYR A 428 11.40 -23.37 -8.40
N VAL A 429 10.88 -23.79 -9.56
CA VAL A 429 9.47 -24.15 -9.72
C VAL A 429 9.11 -25.39 -8.88
N VAL A 430 9.96 -26.43 -8.89
CA VAL A 430 9.69 -27.65 -8.11
C VAL A 430 9.80 -27.39 -6.60
N ILE A 431 10.71 -26.49 -6.19
CA ILE A 431 10.82 -26.03 -4.80
C ILE A 431 9.56 -25.27 -4.38
N SER A 432 9.06 -24.36 -5.23
CA SER A 432 7.80 -23.65 -4.99
C SER A 432 6.63 -24.62 -4.81
N ILE A 433 6.49 -25.64 -5.68
CA ILE A 433 5.43 -26.65 -5.57
C ILE A 433 5.50 -27.41 -4.24
N ALA A 434 6.70 -27.83 -3.83
CA ALA A 434 6.92 -28.49 -2.55
C ALA A 434 6.50 -27.61 -1.37
N LEU A 435 6.90 -26.34 -1.39
CA LEU A 435 6.55 -25.38 -0.34
C LEU A 435 5.06 -25.04 -0.34
N ILE A 436 4.41 -24.95 -1.50
CA ILE A 436 2.94 -24.77 -1.60
C ILE A 436 2.24 -25.97 -0.96
N GLY A 437 2.64 -27.20 -1.28
CA GLY A 437 2.09 -28.41 -0.65
C GLY A 437 2.23 -28.39 0.88
N PHE A 438 3.42 -28.01 1.37
CA PHE A 438 3.70 -27.83 2.79
C PHE A 438 2.79 -26.77 3.44
N VAL A 439 2.72 -25.56 2.88
CA VAL A 439 1.93 -24.45 3.43
C VAL A 439 0.43 -24.75 3.39
N MET A 440 -0.07 -25.31 2.29
CA MET A 440 -1.48 -25.68 2.17
C MET A 440 -1.87 -26.75 3.20
N SER A 441 -0.99 -27.72 3.46
CA SER A 441 -1.19 -28.70 4.51
C SER A 441 -1.25 -28.06 5.90
N VAL A 442 -0.33 -27.14 6.22
CA VAL A 442 -0.33 -26.37 7.48
C VAL A 442 -1.65 -25.62 7.66
N LEU A 443 -2.07 -24.87 6.64
CA LEU A 443 -3.29 -24.07 6.70
C LEU A 443 -4.50 -24.97 6.93
N LEU A 444 -4.63 -26.03 6.14
CA LEU A 444 -5.71 -27.00 6.29
C LEU A 444 -5.74 -27.60 7.69
N GLU A 445 -4.58 -27.94 8.26
CA GLU A 445 -4.48 -28.47 9.60
C GLU A 445 -4.89 -27.45 10.68
N GLU A 446 -4.52 -26.17 10.54
CA GLU A 446 -4.95 -25.10 11.46
C GLU A 446 -6.48 -24.97 11.48
N PHE A 447 -7.12 -24.97 10.30
CA PHE A 447 -8.59 -24.93 10.19
C PHE A 447 -9.24 -26.18 10.78
N ILE A 448 -8.73 -27.38 10.47
CA ILE A 448 -9.26 -28.64 11.01
C ILE A 448 -9.15 -28.69 12.54
N ARG A 449 -7.99 -28.32 13.10
CA ARG A 449 -7.77 -28.27 14.55
C ARG A 449 -8.70 -27.26 15.22
N GLY A 450 -8.87 -26.08 14.62
CA GLY A 450 -9.80 -25.05 15.11
C GLY A 450 -11.25 -25.53 15.12
N ILE A 451 -11.73 -26.14 14.03
CA ILE A 451 -13.07 -26.73 13.94
C ILE A 451 -13.24 -27.83 14.99
N LYS A 452 -12.33 -28.81 15.06
CA LYS A 452 -12.40 -29.93 16.02
C LYS A 452 -12.45 -29.45 17.47
N SER A 453 -11.65 -28.44 17.81
CA SER A 453 -11.65 -27.83 19.15
C SER A 453 -13.02 -27.24 19.49
N ARG A 454 -13.62 -26.47 18.57
CA ARG A 454 -14.95 -25.88 18.77
C ARG A 454 -16.05 -26.92 18.85
N ARG A 455 -16.01 -27.95 18.01
CA ARG A 455 -16.96 -29.08 18.10
C ARG A 455 -16.89 -29.75 19.47
N ARG A 456 -15.69 -30.00 19.98
CA ARG A 456 -15.51 -30.69 21.27
C ARG A 456 -15.93 -29.84 22.48
N VAL A 457 -15.60 -28.54 22.47
CA VAL A 457 -15.82 -27.65 23.61
C VAL A 457 -17.22 -27.03 23.60
N LYS A 458 -17.76 -26.73 22.41
CA LYS A 458 -19.01 -25.97 22.25
C LYS A 458 -20.14 -26.76 21.58
N ASN A 459 -19.90 -28.01 21.22
CA ASN A 459 -20.86 -28.89 20.53
C ASN A 459 -21.46 -28.28 19.24
N GLU A 460 -20.71 -27.39 18.59
CA GLU A 460 -21.14 -26.73 17.36
C GLU A 460 -21.06 -27.71 16.16
N PRO A 461 -21.99 -27.65 15.20
CA PRO A 461 -21.84 -28.31 13.90
C PRO A 461 -20.62 -27.81 13.13
N VAL A 462 -20.09 -28.61 12.18
CA VAL A 462 -18.87 -28.28 11.41
C VAL A 462 -18.96 -26.91 10.74
N LEU A 463 -20.06 -26.64 10.03
CA LEU A 463 -20.25 -25.38 9.31
C LEU A 463 -20.32 -24.18 10.27
N THR A 464 -21.07 -24.31 11.37
CA THR A 464 -21.17 -23.28 12.41
C THR A 464 -19.83 -23.01 13.08
N ALA A 465 -19.04 -24.06 13.35
CA ALA A 465 -17.71 -23.94 13.92
C ALA A 465 -16.73 -23.21 12.98
N LEU A 466 -16.78 -23.51 11.68
CA LEU A 466 -15.98 -22.83 10.65
C LEU A 466 -16.35 -21.35 10.57
N VAL A 467 -17.63 -21.02 10.38
CA VAL A 467 -18.12 -19.63 10.27
C VAL A 467 -17.79 -18.85 11.54
N SER A 468 -18.00 -19.45 12.70
CA SER A 468 -17.73 -18.80 13.99
C SER A 468 -16.25 -18.65 14.31
N MET A 469 -15.38 -19.45 13.70
CA MET A 469 -13.93 -19.29 13.81
C MET A 469 -13.45 -18.12 12.95
N VAL A 470 -13.96 -18.03 11.72
CA VAL A 470 -13.64 -16.92 10.80
C VAL A 470 -14.18 -15.58 11.34
N SER A 471 -15.40 -15.56 11.87
CA SER A 471 -16.03 -14.31 12.35
C SER A 471 -15.36 -13.72 13.59
N LYS A 472 -14.81 -14.55 14.49
CA LYS A 472 -14.11 -14.10 15.72
C LYS A 472 -12.71 -13.53 15.49
N ASN A 473 -12.13 -13.75 14.31
CA ASN A 473 -10.84 -13.18 13.94
C ASN A 473 -10.96 -11.80 13.24
N ARG A 474 -12.18 -11.25 13.13
CA ARG A 474 -12.45 -9.93 12.50
C ARG A 474 -12.14 -8.74 13.39
#